data_AF-A0A4R6SYJ3-F1
#
_entry.id   AF-A0A4R6SYJ3-F1
#
_cell.length_a   1.000
_cell.length_b   1.000
_cell.length_c   1.000
_cell.angle_alpha   90.00
_cell.angle_beta   90.00
_cell.angle_gamma   90.00
#
_symmetry.space_group_name_H-M   'P 1'
#
loop_
_entity.id
_entity.type
_entity.pdbx_description
1 polymer ?
#
loop_
_entity_poly.entity_id
_entity_poly.type
_entity_poly.pdbx_seq_one_letter_code
_entity_poly.pdbx_strand_id
1 'polypeptide(L)'
;MSWLFCEILIKFTRTNKQILMRQLSEWWEQSKFLNNLIPGLYTSLIFLLMLYFLKPRLKIGNKIALELFPNDPAGQTHLYSFKVINKSLFFKVYDLHICAWVSKIEPSVNADDVSYQPIKIRKQFQWVIHRLYAGHFFQKFLAKDQRLERRTDYAAQFSTFEDIRGMIANGHFITVEILAKHSLTGFTRVITKKYKHVSDIITGTYYSGNSCEIKP
;
A
#
# COMPACT_ATOMS: atom_id res chain seq x y z
N MET A 1 29.97 -75.77 -28.18
CA MET A 1 29.13 -74.55 -28.30
C MET A 1 28.63 -73.97 -26.97
N SER A 2 28.51 -74.73 -25.88
CA SER A 2 27.96 -74.25 -24.59
C SER A 2 28.77 -73.15 -23.87
N TRP A 3 30.08 -73.09 -24.06
CA TRP A 3 30.97 -72.20 -23.28
C TRP A 3 30.93 -70.74 -23.78
N LEU A 4 30.91 -70.56 -25.11
CA LEU A 4 30.77 -69.24 -25.75
C LEU A 4 29.45 -68.54 -25.40
N PHE A 5 28.37 -69.29 -25.27
CA PHE A 5 27.05 -68.74 -24.90
C PHE A 5 27.04 -68.20 -23.46
N CYS A 6 27.76 -68.86 -22.55
CA CYS A 6 27.88 -68.45 -21.16
C CYS A 6 28.69 -67.15 -21.01
N GLU A 7 29.81 -66.99 -21.73
CA GLU A 7 30.58 -65.74 -21.72
C GLU A 7 29.79 -64.54 -22.26
N ILE A 8 28.97 -64.74 -23.30
CA ILE A 8 28.15 -63.68 -23.89
C ILE A 8 27.06 -63.22 -22.90
N LEU A 9 26.39 -64.16 -22.22
CA LEU A 9 25.40 -63.85 -21.17
C LEU A 9 26.01 -63.12 -19.96
N ILE A 10 27.22 -63.50 -19.55
CA ILE A 10 27.95 -62.82 -18.46
C ILE A 10 28.40 -61.41 -18.87
N LYS A 11 28.86 -61.22 -20.12
CA LYS A 11 29.19 -59.88 -20.62
C LYS A 11 27.94 -59.01 -20.75
N PHE A 12 26.83 -59.54 -21.27
CA PHE A 12 25.58 -58.80 -21.43
C PHE A 12 24.99 -58.33 -20.09
N THR A 13 25.00 -59.21 -19.08
CA THR A 13 24.54 -58.87 -17.71
C THR A 13 25.45 -57.85 -17.03
N ARG A 14 26.78 -57.91 -17.26
CA ARG A 14 27.73 -56.91 -16.75
C ARG A 14 27.56 -55.54 -17.42
N THR A 15 27.40 -55.50 -18.75
CA THR A 15 27.23 -54.23 -19.48
C THR A 15 25.91 -53.56 -19.13
N ASN A 16 24.81 -54.31 -19.04
CA ASN A 16 23.52 -53.77 -18.61
C ASN A 16 23.55 -53.27 -17.15
N LYS A 17 24.25 -53.97 -16.25
CA LYS A 17 24.43 -53.52 -14.88
C LYS A 17 25.25 -52.22 -14.80
N GLN A 18 26.28 -52.06 -15.63
CA GLN A 18 27.05 -50.81 -15.68
C GLN A 18 26.25 -49.62 -16.22
N ILE A 19 25.42 -49.85 -17.24
CA ILE A 19 24.53 -48.81 -17.80
C ILE A 19 23.49 -48.40 -16.75
N LEU A 20 22.86 -49.36 -16.08
CA LEU A 20 21.89 -49.11 -15.01
C LEU A 20 22.51 -48.32 -13.85
N MET A 21 23.72 -48.68 -13.41
CA MET A 21 24.42 -47.99 -12.32
C MET A 21 24.80 -46.56 -12.70
N ARG A 22 25.16 -46.31 -13.96
CA ARG A 22 25.40 -44.94 -14.47
C ARG A 22 24.12 -44.13 -14.47
N GLN A 23 23.03 -44.65 -15.01
CA GLN A 23 21.72 -43.98 -15.00
C GLN A 23 21.23 -43.67 -13.58
N LEU A 24 21.40 -44.61 -12.64
CA LEU A 24 21.07 -44.38 -11.23
C LEU A 24 21.96 -43.30 -10.59
N SER A 25 23.25 -43.27 -10.90
CA SER A 25 24.16 -42.24 -10.37
C SER A 25 23.85 -40.85 -10.94
N GLU A 26 23.54 -40.74 -12.23
CA GLU A 26 23.12 -39.50 -12.88
C GLU A 26 21.80 -38.99 -12.29
N TRP A 27 20.83 -39.89 -12.10
CA TRP A 27 19.56 -39.55 -11.44
C TRP A 27 19.78 -39.11 -9.98
N TRP A 28 20.68 -39.76 -9.26
CA TRP A 28 20.99 -39.39 -7.87
C TRP A 28 21.70 -38.03 -7.77
N GLU A 29 22.67 -37.75 -8.64
CA GLU A 29 23.32 -36.44 -8.71
C GLU A 29 22.35 -35.33 -9.15
N GLN A 30 21.45 -35.61 -10.10
CA GLN A 30 20.39 -34.68 -10.49
C GLN A 30 19.41 -34.41 -9.33
N SER A 31 19.07 -35.43 -8.52
CA SER A 31 18.22 -35.27 -7.34
C SER A 31 18.88 -34.40 -6.25
N LYS A 32 20.19 -34.56 -6.02
CA LYS A 32 20.94 -33.70 -5.10
C LYS A 32 21.00 -32.25 -5.58
N PHE A 33 21.20 -32.05 -6.88
CA PHE A 33 21.18 -30.73 -7.48
C PHE A 33 19.83 -30.02 -7.25
N LEU A 34 18.71 -30.71 -7.52
CA LEU A 34 17.37 -30.18 -7.25
C LEU A 34 17.14 -29.91 -5.76
N ASN A 35 17.57 -30.81 -4.87
CA ASN A 35 17.46 -30.65 -3.43
C ASN A 35 18.23 -29.44 -2.89
N ASN A 36 19.31 -29.03 -3.56
CA ASN A 36 20.08 -27.83 -3.18
C ASN A 36 19.50 -26.54 -3.78
N LEU A 37 18.87 -26.62 -4.95
CA LEU A 37 18.30 -25.45 -5.63
C LEU A 37 16.99 -24.99 -4.99
N ILE A 38 16.12 -25.94 -4.60
CA ILE A 38 14.80 -25.67 -4.03
C ILE A 38 14.85 -24.79 -2.76
N PRO A 39 15.71 -25.06 -1.75
CA PRO A 39 15.86 -24.18 -0.59
C PRO A 39 16.32 -22.77 -0.94
N GLY A 40 17.18 -22.62 -1.95
CA GLY A 40 17.60 -21.31 -2.45
C GLY A 40 16.44 -20.51 -3.03
N LEU A 41 15.56 -21.16 -3.80
CA LEU A 41 14.34 -20.54 -4.32
C LEU A 41 13.36 -20.18 -3.20
N TYR A 42 13.14 -21.07 -2.23
CA TYR A 42 12.25 -20.80 -1.10
C TYR A 42 12.75 -19.66 -0.22
N THR A 43 14.03 -19.63 0.11
CA THR A 43 14.62 -18.55 0.93
C THR A 43 14.53 -17.21 0.21
N SER A 44 14.81 -17.17 -1.10
CA SER A 44 14.63 -15.97 -1.92
C SER A 44 13.17 -15.50 -1.98
N LEU A 45 12.22 -16.43 -2.18
CA LEU A 45 10.79 -16.12 -2.18
C LEU A 45 10.32 -15.57 -0.84
N ILE A 46 10.70 -16.20 0.28
CA ILE A 46 10.36 -15.75 1.63
C ILE A 46 10.93 -14.35 1.88
N PHE A 47 12.19 -14.11 1.48
CA PHE A 47 12.82 -12.80 1.62
C PHE A 47 12.10 -11.72 0.81
N LEU A 48 11.74 -12.01 -0.44
CA LEU A 48 11.00 -11.08 -1.29
C LEU A 48 9.61 -10.78 -0.74
N LEU A 49 8.93 -11.81 -0.22
CA LEU A 49 7.64 -11.69 0.45
C LEU A 49 7.75 -10.84 1.73
N MET A 50 8.82 -11.02 2.51
CA MET A 50 9.12 -10.18 3.68
C MET A 50 9.28 -8.71 3.28
N LEU A 51 10.10 -8.41 2.26
CA LEU A 51 10.28 -7.04 1.76
C LEU A 51 8.97 -6.41 1.25
N TYR A 52 8.10 -7.19 0.62
CA TYR A 52 6.79 -6.73 0.18
C TYR A 52 5.89 -6.30 1.37
N PHE A 53 5.96 -7.01 2.49
CA PHE A 53 5.22 -6.66 3.70
C PHE A 53 5.82 -5.49 4.50
N LEU A 54 7.11 -5.19 4.30
CA LEU A 54 7.79 -4.05 4.93
C LEU A 54 7.45 -2.70 4.29
N LYS A 55 6.78 -2.65 3.13
CA LYS A 55 6.42 -1.37 2.51
C LYS A 55 5.26 -0.71 3.28
N PRO A 56 5.38 0.58 3.69
CA PRO A 56 4.29 1.27 4.38
C PRO A 56 3.08 1.38 3.46
N ARG A 57 1.90 1.03 3.96
CA ARG A 57 0.63 1.10 3.23
C ARG A 57 -0.23 2.18 3.86
N LEU A 58 -0.33 3.32 3.20
CA LEU A 58 -1.26 4.39 3.58
C LEU A 58 -2.43 4.45 2.59
N LYS A 59 -3.58 4.89 3.08
CA LYS A 59 -4.78 5.14 2.27
C LYS A 59 -5.25 6.57 2.50
N ILE A 60 -5.45 7.31 1.42
CA ILE A 60 -6.09 8.63 1.42
C ILE A 60 -7.60 8.43 1.23
N GLY A 61 -8.41 9.22 1.93
CA GLY A 61 -9.86 9.25 1.74
C GLY A 61 -10.25 9.51 0.28
N ASN A 62 -11.29 8.84 -0.21
CA ASN A 62 -11.76 9.03 -1.58
C ASN A 62 -12.54 10.32 -1.78
N LYS A 63 -13.04 10.90 -0.68
CA LYS A 63 -13.84 12.11 -0.64
C LYS A 63 -13.15 13.12 0.26
N ILE A 64 -13.58 14.37 0.21
CA ILE A 64 -13.17 15.49 1.05
C ILE A 64 -14.37 15.80 1.94
N ALA A 65 -14.15 15.89 3.26
CA ALA A 65 -15.21 16.27 4.19
C ALA A 65 -15.29 17.80 4.28
N LEU A 66 -16.51 18.33 4.21
CA LEU A 66 -16.82 19.74 4.32
C LEU A 66 -17.59 19.98 5.62
N GLU A 67 -17.00 20.75 6.53
CA GLU A 67 -17.60 21.12 7.81
C GLU A 67 -17.81 22.63 7.85
N LEU A 68 -18.91 23.08 8.46
CA LEU A 68 -19.11 24.50 8.78
C LEU A 68 -18.34 24.80 10.05
N PHE A 69 -17.48 25.83 10.02
CA PHE A 69 -16.69 26.16 11.19
C PHE A 69 -17.59 26.78 12.28
N PRO A 70 -17.74 26.14 13.46
CA PRO A 70 -18.77 26.52 14.43
C PRO A 70 -18.52 27.87 15.12
N ASN A 71 -17.28 28.38 15.06
CA ASN A 71 -16.88 29.62 15.71
C ASN A 71 -16.88 30.84 14.77
N ASP A 72 -17.42 30.71 13.56
CA ASP A 72 -17.58 31.84 12.65
C ASP A 72 -19.00 32.44 12.80
N PRO A 73 -19.15 33.64 13.39
CA PRO A 73 -20.46 34.28 13.58
C PRO A 73 -21.18 34.60 12.26
N ALA A 74 -20.45 34.65 11.13
CA ALA A 74 -21.04 34.82 9.80
C ALA A 74 -21.45 33.50 9.13
N GLY A 75 -20.98 32.35 9.65
CA GLY A 75 -21.28 31.03 9.08
C GLY A 75 -20.72 30.78 7.67
N GLN A 76 -19.74 31.57 7.23
CA GLN A 76 -19.22 31.51 5.86
C GLN A 76 -17.91 30.71 5.74
N THR A 77 -17.23 30.47 6.86
CA THR A 77 -15.96 29.75 6.85
C THR A 77 -16.19 28.25 6.73
N HIS A 78 -15.86 27.72 5.55
CA HIS A 78 -15.85 26.29 5.25
C HIS A 78 -14.52 25.66 5.65
N LEU A 79 -14.58 24.55 6.38
CA LEU A 79 -13.43 23.73 6.73
C LEU A 79 -13.42 22.48 5.87
N TYR A 80 -12.43 22.36 5.00
CA TYR A 80 -12.23 21.17 4.17
C TYR A 80 -11.22 20.25 4.83
N SER A 81 -11.54 18.95 4.89
CA SER A 81 -10.71 17.95 5.56
C SER A 81 -10.35 16.77 4.66
N PHE A 82 -9.12 16.31 4.79
CA PHE A 82 -8.55 15.12 4.18
C PHE A 82 -8.21 14.11 5.27
N LYS A 83 -8.62 12.86 5.08
CA LYS A 83 -8.30 11.78 6.01
C LYS A 83 -7.27 10.83 5.42
N VAL A 84 -6.31 10.46 6.25
CA VAL A 84 -5.21 9.54 5.94
C VAL A 84 -5.22 8.42 6.95
N ILE A 85 -5.15 7.18 6.47
CA ILE A 85 -5.21 5.98 7.32
C ILE A 85 -3.98 5.14 7.07
N ASN A 86 -3.28 4.78 8.13
CA ASN A 86 -2.25 3.75 8.08
C ASN A 86 -2.91 2.38 8.03
N LYS A 87 -2.75 1.69 6.90
CA LYS A 87 -3.20 0.30 6.66
C LYS A 87 -2.08 -0.71 6.87
N SER A 88 -0.88 -0.27 7.25
CA SER A 88 0.23 -1.15 7.60
C SER A 88 -0.13 -1.94 8.86
N LEU A 89 0.04 -3.27 8.81
CA LEU A 89 -0.27 -4.17 9.93
C LEU A 89 0.84 -4.21 10.98
N PHE A 90 2.09 -4.15 10.54
CA PHE A 90 3.24 -4.41 11.41
C PHE A 90 3.97 -3.13 11.84
N PHE A 91 3.87 -2.07 11.05
CA PHE A 91 4.72 -0.89 11.19
C PHE A 91 3.93 0.39 11.42
N LYS A 92 4.51 1.25 12.26
CA LYS A 92 4.07 2.64 12.41
C LYS A 92 4.68 3.47 11.27
N VAL A 93 3.99 4.53 10.91
CA VAL A 93 4.52 5.51 9.96
C VAL A 93 5.02 6.70 10.76
N TYR A 94 6.23 7.15 10.47
CA TYR A 94 6.85 8.33 11.06
C TYR A 94 6.99 9.42 10.01
N ASP A 95 7.16 10.66 10.48
CA ASP A 95 7.38 11.85 9.66
C ASP A 95 6.39 11.96 8.50
N LEU A 96 5.09 11.91 8.82
CA LEU A 96 4.08 12.04 7.79
C LEU A 96 3.89 13.52 7.44
N HIS A 97 4.18 13.86 6.19
CA HIS A 97 3.95 15.18 5.62
C HIS A 97 2.82 15.11 4.59
N ILE A 98 1.94 16.10 4.64
CA ILE A 98 0.91 16.29 3.63
C ILE A 98 1.15 17.60 2.88
N CYS A 99 1.07 17.50 1.55
CA CYS A 99 1.08 18.64 0.64
C CYS A 99 -0.21 18.59 -0.17
N ALA A 100 -0.82 19.75 -0.42
CA ALA A 100 -2.00 19.86 -1.25
C ALA A 100 -1.76 20.96 -2.28
N TRP A 101 -2.21 20.71 -3.50
CA TRP A 101 -2.00 21.58 -4.64
C TRP A 101 -3.30 21.77 -5.40
N VAL A 102 -3.59 22.99 -5.82
CA VAL A 102 -4.52 23.26 -6.91
C VAL A 102 -3.76 23.01 -8.20
N SER A 103 -4.28 22.11 -9.01
CA SER A 103 -3.72 21.78 -10.31
C SER A 103 -4.66 22.30 -11.40
N LYS A 104 -4.13 23.15 -12.27
CA LYS A 104 -4.86 23.72 -13.41
C LYS A 104 -4.21 23.22 -14.70
N ILE A 105 -5.03 22.72 -15.61
CA ILE A 105 -4.57 22.34 -16.96
C ILE A 105 -4.52 23.61 -17.80
N GLU A 106 -3.34 23.96 -18.28
CA GLU A 106 -3.12 25.11 -19.16
C GLU A 106 -2.74 24.59 -20.55
N PRO A 107 -3.52 24.90 -21.60
CA PRO A 107 -3.18 24.44 -22.94
C PRO A 107 -1.91 25.13 -23.41
N SER A 108 -0.90 24.37 -23.80
CA SER A 108 0.31 24.89 -24.44
C SER A 108 0.43 24.40 -25.89
N VAL A 109 1.25 25.08 -26.69
CA VAL A 109 1.46 24.78 -28.12
C VAL A 109 1.98 23.34 -28.33
N ASN A 110 2.67 22.76 -27.34
CA ASN A 110 3.35 21.46 -27.46
C ASN A 110 2.74 20.32 -26.64
N ALA A 111 1.75 20.59 -25.77
CA ALA A 111 0.94 19.65 -24.98
C ALA A 111 0.18 20.42 -23.88
N ASP A 112 -0.75 19.76 -23.18
CA ASP A 112 -1.31 20.32 -21.94
C ASP A 112 -0.22 20.41 -20.85
N ASP A 113 -0.01 21.62 -20.31
CA ASP A 113 0.82 21.84 -19.12
C ASP A 113 -0.06 21.84 -17.86
N VAL A 114 0.52 21.51 -16.72
CA VAL A 114 -0.19 21.53 -15.43
C VAL A 114 0.49 22.51 -14.50
N SER A 115 -0.18 23.62 -14.24
CA SER A 115 0.24 24.60 -13.23
C SER A 115 -0.18 24.13 -11.85
N TYR A 116 0.72 24.27 -10.87
CA TYR A 116 0.52 23.86 -9.48
C TYR A 116 0.60 25.05 -8.54
N GLN A 117 -0.46 25.28 -7.78
CA GLN A 117 -0.50 26.28 -6.71
C GLN A 117 -0.64 25.60 -5.35
N PRO A 118 0.22 25.88 -4.35
CA PRO A 118 0.14 25.24 -3.04
C PRO A 118 -1.08 25.70 -2.25
N ILE A 119 -1.73 24.76 -1.58
CA ILE A 119 -2.83 24.99 -0.63
C ILE A 119 -2.28 24.95 0.79
N LYS A 120 -2.61 25.95 1.60
CA LYS A 120 -2.16 26.05 2.99
C LYS A 120 -2.96 25.11 3.89
N ILE A 121 -2.28 24.12 4.48
CA ILE A 121 -2.86 23.13 5.40
C ILE A 121 -2.55 23.52 6.85
N ARG A 122 -3.53 23.50 7.76
CA ARG A 122 -3.35 23.92 9.17
C ARG A 122 -2.34 23.07 9.95
N LYS A 123 -2.19 21.79 9.59
CA LYS A 123 -1.32 20.82 10.26
C LYS A 123 -0.60 19.95 9.23
N GLN A 124 0.31 20.50 8.45
CA GLN A 124 0.98 19.76 7.37
C GLN A 124 1.84 18.56 7.83
N PHE A 125 2.08 18.40 9.13
CA PHE A 125 2.98 17.39 9.69
C PHE A 125 2.31 16.58 10.80
N GLN A 126 2.54 15.27 10.79
CA GLN A 126 2.16 14.33 11.83
C GLN A 126 3.36 13.43 12.15
N TRP A 127 3.85 13.52 13.39
CA TRP A 127 5.05 12.79 13.83
C TRP A 127 4.90 11.27 13.68
N VAL A 128 3.80 10.71 14.18
CA VAL A 128 3.52 9.27 14.17
C VAL A 128 2.07 9.00 13.83
N ILE A 129 1.86 8.01 12.98
CA ILE A 129 0.58 7.31 12.83
C ILE A 129 0.81 5.83 13.18
N HIS A 130 0.06 5.34 14.17
CA HIS A 130 0.16 3.97 14.62
C HIS A 130 -0.27 2.98 13.54
N ARG A 131 0.17 1.72 13.70
CA ARG A 131 -0.24 0.62 12.83
C ARG A 131 -1.71 0.28 13.02
N LEU A 132 -2.33 -0.26 11.99
CA LEU A 132 -3.69 -0.79 12.11
C LEU A 132 -3.67 -2.03 12.99
N TYR A 133 -4.42 -2.01 14.10
CA TYR A 133 -4.49 -3.16 15.00
C TYR A 133 -5.25 -4.31 14.33
N ALA A 134 -4.62 -5.48 14.21
CA ALA A 134 -5.17 -6.64 13.52
C ALA A 134 -6.50 -7.12 14.13
N GLY A 135 -6.69 -6.96 15.44
CA GLY A 135 -7.95 -7.28 16.09
C GLY A 135 -9.15 -6.47 15.57
N HIS A 136 -8.93 -5.29 14.98
CA HIS A 136 -10.01 -4.54 14.32
C HIS A 136 -10.53 -5.20 13.04
N PHE A 137 -9.74 -6.07 12.39
CA PHE A 137 -10.25 -6.84 11.25
C PHE A 137 -11.27 -7.89 11.71
N PHE A 138 -10.95 -8.61 12.80
CA PHE A 138 -11.84 -9.61 13.38
C PHE A 138 -13.03 -9.01 14.12
N GLN A 139 -12.91 -7.79 14.65
CA GLN A 139 -14.04 -7.09 15.26
C GLN A 139 -15.19 -6.84 14.28
N LYS A 140 -14.92 -6.52 13.01
CA LYS A 140 -16.00 -6.40 12.00
C LYS A 140 -16.77 -7.70 11.78
N PHE A 141 -16.12 -8.84 11.99
CA PHE A 141 -16.73 -10.15 11.85
C PHE A 141 -17.51 -10.57 13.10
N LEU A 142 -16.99 -10.25 14.30
CA LEU A 142 -17.55 -10.68 15.59
C LEU A 142 -18.50 -9.68 16.26
N ALA A 143 -18.32 -8.38 16.01
CA ALA A 143 -19.07 -7.30 16.66
C ALA A 143 -19.54 -6.31 15.59
N LYS A 144 -20.81 -6.42 15.20
CA LYS A 144 -21.36 -5.75 14.02
C LYS A 144 -21.23 -4.22 14.02
N ASP A 145 -21.36 -3.53 15.16
CA ASP A 145 -21.56 -2.06 15.10
C ASP A 145 -20.97 -1.22 16.23
N GLN A 146 -20.24 -1.79 17.20
CA GLN A 146 -19.85 -1.02 18.37
C GLN A 146 -18.34 -0.85 18.51
N ARG A 147 -17.92 0.42 18.37
CA ARG A 147 -16.72 1.04 18.93
C ARG A 147 -15.43 0.95 18.10
N LEU A 148 -15.36 1.87 17.14
CA LEU A 148 -14.09 2.52 16.77
C LEU A 148 -14.09 4.03 17.07
N GLU A 149 -15.11 4.54 17.76
CA GLU A 149 -15.30 5.99 17.92
C GLU A 149 -14.25 6.68 18.80
N ARG A 150 -13.56 5.95 19.69
CA ARG A 150 -12.77 6.57 20.77
C ARG A 150 -11.25 6.42 20.72
N ARG A 151 -10.67 5.64 19.79
CA ARG A 151 -9.19 5.58 19.62
C ARG A 151 -8.83 5.37 18.16
N THR A 152 -8.21 6.38 17.56
CA THR A 152 -7.88 6.39 16.13
C THR A 152 -6.43 6.74 15.93
N ASP A 153 -5.56 6.10 16.70
CA ASP A 153 -4.13 6.41 16.68
C ASP A 153 -3.47 6.05 15.32
N TYR A 154 -4.19 5.32 14.47
CA TYR A 154 -3.75 4.87 13.14
C TYR A 154 -4.35 5.69 11.97
N ALA A 155 -5.01 6.82 12.24
CA ALA A 155 -5.48 7.76 11.22
C ALA A 155 -5.13 9.21 11.60
N ALA A 156 -4.91 10.05 10.59
CA ALA A 156 -4.72 11.48 10.75
C ALA A 156 -5.69 12.25 9.85
N GLN A 157 -6.10 13.42 10.31
CA GLN A 157 -6.95 14.34 9.56
C GLN A 157 -6.23 15.67 9.39
N PHE A 158 -6.28 16.18 8.17
CA PHE A 158 -5.62 17.40 7.74
C PHE A 158 -6.66 18.32 7.15
N SER A 159 -6.62 19.61 7.48
CA SER A 159 -7.68 20.53 7.09
C SER A 159 -7.15 21.85 6.56
N THR A 160 -7.94 22.49 5.70
CA THR A 160 -7.71 23.82 5.14
C THR A 160 -9.00 24.64 5.15
N PHE A 161 -8.84 25.96 5.16
CA PHE A 161 -9.91 26.94 5.00
C PHE A 161 -10.01 27.51 3.59
N GLU A 162 -9.07 27.14 2.71
CA GLU A 162 -9.13 27.58 1.31
C GLU A 162 -10.35 26.97 0.62
N ASP A 163 -10.98 27.74 -0.27
CA ASP A 163 -12.21 27.32 -0.94
C ASP A 163 -11.95 26.28 -2.03
N ILE A 164 -11.85 25.01 -1.60
CA ILE A 164 -11.67 23.86 -2.49
C ILE A 164 -12.86 23.69 -3.43
N ARG A 165 -14.08 23.94 -2.96
CA ARG A 165 -15.29 23.74 -3.78
C ARG A 165 -15.32 24.71 -4.95
N GLY A 166 -15.03 25.99 -4.71
CA GLY A 166 -14.90 26.99 -5.76
C GLY A 166 -13.79 26.65 -6.76
N MET A 167 -12.63 26.21 -6.28
CA MET A 167 -11.52 25.80 -7.16
C MET A 167 -11.90 24.65 -8.09
N ILE A 168 -12.56 23.61 -7.58
CA ILE A 168 -13.02 22.47 -8.40
C ILE A 168 -14.14 22.90 -9.36
N ALA A 169 -15.07 23.75 -8.92
CA ALA A 169 -16.12 24.28 -9.78
C ALA A 169 -15.56 25.10 -10.95
N ASN A 170 -14.43 25.78 -10.76
CA ASN A 170 -13.70 26.50 -11.81
C ASN A 170 -12.91 25.59 -12.76
N GLY A 171 -13.08 24.27 -12.67
CA GLY A 171 -12.42 23.29 -13.54
C GLY A 171 -11.00 22.92 -13.11
N HIS A 172 -10.54 23.36 -11.94
CA HIS A 172 -9.27 22.89 -11.38
C HIS A 172 -9.46 21.53 -10.69
N PHE A 173 -8.37 20.81 -10.44
CA PHE A 173 -8.42 19.60 -9.61
C PHE A 173 -7.46 19.72 -8.43
N ILE A 174 -7.83 19.12 -7.31
CA ILE A 174 -7.00 19.14 -6.10
C ILE A 174 -6.14 17.90 -6.08
N THR A 175 -4.83 18.09 -5.99
CA THR A 175 -3.85 17.02 -5.84
C THR A 175 -3.34 17.03 -4.40
N VAL A 176 -3.66 15.97 -3.66
CA VAL A 176 -3.12 15.73 -2.32
C VAL A 176 -2.01 14.71 -2.41
N GLU A 177 -0.86 15.07 -1.88
CA GLU A 177 0.33 14.24 -1.81
C GLU A 177 0.73 14.00 -0.36
N ILE A 178 1.10 12.77 -0.05
CA ILE A 178 1.54 12.38 1.27
C ILE A 178 2.89 11.74 1.15
N LEU A 179 3.85 12.30 1.87
CA LEU A 179 5.16 11.73 2.06
C LEU A 179 5.19 11.07 3.43
N ALA A 180 5.58 9.80 3.46
CA ALA A 180 5.57 9.01 4.67
C ALA A 180 6.83 8.16 4.78
N LYS A 181 7.48 8.21 5.94
CA LYS A 181 8.67 7.40 6.20
C LYS A 181 8.34 6.16 7.01
N HIS A 182 8.93 5.05 6.61
CA HIS A 182 8.83 3.80 7.33
C HIS A 182 9.71 3.82 8.58
N SER A 183 9.18 3.37 9.73
CA SER A 183 9.85 3.48 11.03
C SER A 183 11.19 2.75 11.16
N LEU A 184 11.32 1.59 10.52
CA LEU A 184 12.48 0.69 10.70
C LEU A 184 13.51 0.87 9.58
N THR A 185 13.06 0.74 8.33
CA THR A 185 13.91 0.82 7.13
C THR A 185 14.20 2.23 6.64
N GLY A 186 13.48 3.26 7.11
CA GLY A 186 13.60 4.62 6.58
C GLY A 186 13.05 4.81 5.16
N PHE A 187 12.42 3.79 4.56
CA PHE A 187 11.86 3.91 3.22
C PHE A 187 10.76 4.96 3.16
N THR A 188 10.93 5.93 2.26
CA THR A 188 9.91 6.93 1.97
C THR A 188 8.94 6.40 0.94
N ARG A 189 7.64 6.60 1.18
CA ARG A 189 6.60 6.37 0.21
C ARG A 189 5.84 7.67 -0.02
N VAL A 190 5.69 8.00 -1.29
CA VAL A 190 4.82 9.08 -1.76
C VAL A 190 3.51 8.48 -2.23
N ILE A 191 2.39 9.02 -1.76
CA ILE A 191 1.05 8.64 -2.22
C ILE A 191 0.31 9.89 -2.64
N THR A 192 -0.23 9.86 -3.85
CA THR A 192 -0.96 10.97 -4.43
C THR A 192 -2.42 10.60 -4.66
N LYS A 193 -3.33 11.52 -4.38
CA LYS A 193 -4.76 11.41 -4.68
C LYS A 193 -5.22 12.70 -5.36
N LYS A 194 -5.92 12.54 -6.49
CA LYS A 194 -6.52 13.65 -7.24
C LYS A 194 -8.04 13.66 -7.01
N TYR A 195 -8.59 14.82 -6.73
CA TYR A 195 -10.03 15.08 -6.62
C TYR A 195 -10.42 16.02 -7.75
N LYS A 196 -11.28 15.54 -8.65
CA LYS A 196 -11.61 16.24 -9.90
C LYS A 196 -13.02 16.80 -9.94
N HIS A 197 -13.91 16.26 -9.12
CA HIS A 197 -15.33 16.56 -9.22
C HIS A 197 -15.85 17.14 -7.91
N VAL A 198 -16.83 18.05 -8.00
CA VAL A 198 -17.51 18.60 -6.81
C VAL A 198 -18.20 17.50 -6.00
N SER A 199 -18.63 16.41 -6.65
CA SER A 199 -19.14 15.20 -6.00
C SER A 199 -18.12 14.48 -5.12
N ASP A 200 -16.83 14.85 -5.20
CA ASP A 200 -15.80 14.36 -4.30
C ASP A 200 -15.83 15.07 -2.94
N ILE A 201 -16.55 16.18 -2.82
CA ILE A 201 -16.75 16.92 -1.58
C ILE A 201 -18.10 16.50 -1.00
N ILE A 202 -18.11 16.07 0.26
CA ILE A 202 -19.30 15.66 0.99
C ILE A 202 -19.39 16.48 2.27
N THR A 203 -20.55 17.08 2.52
CA THR A 203 -20.83 17.77 3.79
C THR A 203 -20.87 16.78 4.93
N GLY A 204 -20.20 17.10 6.04
CA GLY A 204 -20.14 16.25 7.21
C GLY A 204 -18.72 16.10 7.75
N THR A 205 -18.58 15.20 8.73
CA THR A 205 -17.32 14.93 9.43
C THR A 205 -16.84 13.52 9.12
N TYR A 206 -15.53 13.25 9.08
CA TYR A 206 -15.09 11.86 8.93
C TYR A 206 -15.45 11.04 10.16
N TYR A 207 -15.88 9.79 9.93
CA TYR A 207 -15.92 8.82 11.02
C TYR A 207 -14.52 8.64 11.61
N SER A 208 -14.44 8.42 12.91
CA SER A 208 -13.21 8.01 13.57
C SER A 208 -12.78 6.61 13.12
N GLY A 209 -11.47 6.38 13.01
CA GLY A 209 -10.90 5.03 12.91
C GLY A 209 -10.57 4.62 11.48
N ASN A 210 -10.91 3.38 11.11
CA ASN A 210 -10.41 2.69 9.92
C ASN A 210 -11.21 2.92 8.63
N SER A 211 -12.29 3.68 8.73
CA SER A 211 -13.14 4.06 7.60
C SER A 211 -12.77 5.45 7.07
N CYS A 212 -12.91 5.61 5.76
CA CYS A 212 -12.82 6.92 5.09
C CYS A 212 -14.22 7.49 4.78
N GLU A 213 -15.27 6.90 5.37
CA GLU A 213 -16.64 7.38 5.25
C GLU A 213 -16.81 8.70 6.01
N ILE A 214 -17.75 9.49 5.51
CA ILE A 214 -18.12 10.79 6.05
C ILE A 214 -19.51 10.64 6.64
N LYS A 215 -19.66 11.03 7.90
CA LYS A 215 -20.93 11.16 8.59
C LYS A 215 -21.55 12.49 8.17
N PRO A 216 -22.69 12.48 7.45
CA PRO A 216 -23.37 13.70 7.05
C PRO A 216 -23.85 14.52 8.25
#